data_AF-A0A4R6IZD4-F1
#
_entry.id   AF-A0A4R6IZD4-F1
#
_cell.length_a   1.000
_cell.length_b   1.000
_cell.length_c   1.000
_cell.angle_alpha   90.00
_cell.angle_beta   90.00
_cell.angle_gamma   90.00
#
_symmetry.space_group_name_H-M   'P 1'
#
loop_
_entity.id
_entity.type
_entity.pdbx_description
1 polymer ?
#
loop_
_entity_poly.entity_id
_entity_poly.type
_entity_poly.pdbx_seq_one_letter_code
_entity_poly.pdbx_strand_id
1 'polypeptide(L)'
;MQTIGRLSFLLLLLTFFSSATPKPGKKVKIFVSDYENVLGTSMEIKIVTDNEQVAGKAESVALAEIDRLNKILSGYDASSEFSQWVKTANIPVHVSAELFEVLSLFEQWRTKTNGALDASAEAIGKLWRNAAKEKRTPSATEIKEVKNTIQQQHYELNVTERTAIHKTHTALMLNSFAKTYILNKAAEAAMEVSGVAGVVVNIGGDILIKGDHTEQVWIADPKADAENDLPLAQIKVANKTVATSGNYRRGVMIDGKWYSHIVDPRTGYPSGNIISATVVADNATDAGALATALNVVNANEAAALVASVPGAEYMLITSDGKRMESDGWKNETAPLLPPVPVRNNAVNAKAKDWDTKYELAINLELATIEGTRIRRPFVAVWVTDEDKKPVRLLALWFNKPKWLNDMRSWYATYYGQFSAGQNSISSTSSATRSPGKYTLKWDGKDDSGNLVKQGTYTVFIEAAREHGTYQLMRQEIKIGKAQHIDIAGNPEVSSASLDYQKKANGN
;
A
#
# COMPACT_ATOMS: atom_id res chain seq x y z
N MET A 1 2.29 -83.10 60.10
CA MET A 1 1.33 -82.07 60.58
C MET A 1 1.68 -80.76 59.91
N GLN A 2 0.75 -80.25 59.10
CA GLN A 2 0.59 -78.87 58.60
C GLN A 2 1.77 -78.13 57.96
N THR A 3 1.67 -77.87 56.65
CA THR A 3 2.06 -76.59 56.01
C THR A 3 1.63 -76.57 54.53
N ILE A 4 0.43 -76.05 54.25
CA ILE A 4 -0.04 -75.57 52.94
C ILE A 4 -1.08 -74.49 53.31
N GLY A 5 -1.11 -73.25 52.84
CA GLY A 5 -0.49 -72.55 51.71
C GLY A 5 -1.54 -71.50 51.31
N ARG A 6 -1.34 -70.23 51.67
CA ARG A 6 -2.30 -69.14 51.43
C ARG A 6 -2.38 -68.84 49.92
N LEU A 7 -3.59 -68.94 49.36
CA LEU A 7 -3.90 -68.49 47.99
C LEU A 7 -4.51 -67.08 48.07
N SER A 8 -3.76 -66.07 47.66
CA SER A 8 -4.26 -64.70 47.49
C SER A 8 -4.70 -64.47 46.05
N PHE A 9 -5.97 -64.13 45.87
CA PHE A 9 -6.59 -63.74 44.60
C PHE A 9 -6.05 -62.37 44.17
N LEU A 10 -5.36 -62.28 43.03
CA LEU A 10 -4.92 -61.01 42.44
C LEU A 10 -5.96 -60.57 41.40
N LEU A 11 -6.69 -59.50 41.70
CA LEU A 11 -7.67 -58.87 40.82
C LEU A 11 -6.92 -58.03 39.76
N LEU A 12 -6.98 -58.44 38.49
CA LEU A 12 -6.33 -57.72 37.39
C LEU A 12 -7.22 -56.54 36.95
N LEU A 13 -6.89 -55.32 37.37
CA LEU A 13 -7.53 -54.09 36.89
C LEU A 13 -6.95 -53.74 35.51
N LEU A 14 -7.73 -53.95 34.45
CA LEU A 14 -7.42 -53.46 33.09
C LEU A 14 -7.72 -51.96 33.02
N THR A 15 -6.69 -51.13 33.19
CA THR A 15 -6.78 -49.69 32.90
C THR A 15 -6.69 -49.47 31.39
N PHE A 16 -7.81 -49.11 30.77
CA PHE A 16 -7.84 -48.57 29.40
C PHE A 16 -7.13 -47.21 29.39
N PHE A 17 -5.87 -47.16 28.95
CA PHE A 17 -5.25 -45.91 28.53
C PHE A 17 -5.88 -45.48 27.21
N SER A 18 -6.88 -44.58 27.28
CA SER A 18 -7.31 -43.83 26.11
C SER A 18 -6.21 -42.83 25.77
N SER A 19 -5.31 -43.23 24.87
CA SER A 19 -4.39 -42.29 24.22
C SER A 19 -5.24 -41.37 23.34
N ALA A 20 -5.68 -40.25 23.89
CA ALA A 20 -6.24 -39.16 23.11
C ALA A 20 -5.13 -38.65 22.18
N THR A 21 -5.09 -39.16 20.95
CA THR A 21 -4.34 -38.55 19.87
C THR A 21 -4.81 -37.10 19.77
N PRO A 22 -3.92 -36.09 19.87
CA PRO A 22 -4.32 -34.70 19.68
C PRO A 22 -5.02 -34.60 18.33
N LYS A 23 -6.28 -34.12 18.33
CA LYS A 23 -6.95 -33.78 17.07
C LYS A 23 -6.02 -32.80 16.33
N PRO A 24 -5.66 -33.06 15.06
CA PRO A 24 -4.88 -32.09 14.29
C PRO A 24 -5.64 -30.76 14.35
N GLY A 25 -4.96 -29.71 14.84
CA GLY A 25 -5.53 -28.36 14.88
C GLY A 25 -6.06 -27.99 13.51
N LYS A 26 -7.22 -27.32 13.45
CA LYS A 26 -7.76 -26.83 12.18
C LYS A 26 -6.70 -25.97 11.50
N LYS A 27 -6.39 -26.27 10.23
CA LYS A 27 -5.42 -25.49 9.45
C LYS A 27 -5.96 -24.06 9.31
N VAL A 28 -5.22 -23.11 9.87
CA VAL A 28 -5.48 -21.68 9.74
C VAL A 28 -5.36 -21.29 8.26
N LYS A 29 -6.24 -20.41 7.78
CA LYS A 29 -6.30 -19.90 6.42
C LYS A 29 -6.09 -18.39 6.43
N ILE A 30 -5.72 -17.84 5.28
CA ILE A 30 -5.61 -16.39 5.07
C ILE A 30 -6.81 -15.97 4.22
N PHE A 31 -7.62 -15.06 4.74
CA PHE A 31 -8.73 -14.42 4.02
C PHE A 31 -8.31 -13.03 3.61
N VAL A 32 -8.29 -12.74 2.30
CA VAL A 32 -7.84 -11.46 1.74
C VAL A 32 -9.05 -10.67 1.23
N SER A 33 -9.08 -9.37 1.51
CA SER A 33 -10.06 -8.44 0.96
C SER A 33 -9.38 -7.15 0.52
N ASP A 34 -9.79 -6.61 -0.63
CA ASP A 34 -9.32 -5.34 -1.17
C ASP A 34 -10.45 -4.32 -1.27
N TYR A 35 -10.16 -3.08 -0.91
CA TYR A 35 -11.07 -1.94 -0.90
C TYR A 35 -10.46 -0.74 -1.61
N GLU A 36 -11.31 0.03 -2.28
CA GLU A 36 -10.96 1.36 -2.79
C GLU A 36 -11.52 2.46 -1.89
N ASN A 37 -10.96 3.67 -2.03
CA ASN A 37 -11.42 4.88 -1.35
C ASN A 37 -11.39 4.80 0.19
N VAL A 38 -10.45 4.06 0.75
CA VAL A 38 -10.17 4.02 2.20
C VAL A 38 -9.10 5.06 2.51
N LEU A 39 -9.44 6.08 3.32
CA LEU A 39 -8.54 7.22 3.64
C LEU A 39 -7.97 7.91 2.39
N GLY A 40 -8.75 7.97 1.30
CA GLY A 40 -8.31 8.55 0.03
C GLY A 40 -7.28 7.71 -0.73
N THR A 41 -7.23 6.40 -0.51
CA THR A 41 -6.36 5.43 -1.20
C THR A 41 -7.01 4.03 -1.25
N SER A 42 -6.31 3.02 -1.76
CA SER A 42 -6.70 1.61 -1.68
C SER A 42 -6.24 0.96 -0.36
N MET A 43 -6.97 -0.07 0.09
CA MET A 43 -6.65 -0.89 1.26
C MET A 43 -6.71 -2.38 0.92
N GLU A 44 -5.74 -3.14 1.41
CA GLU A 44 -5.77 -4.61 1.49
C GLU A 44 -5.82 -5.01 2.97
N ILE A 45 -6.65 -5.99 3.32
CA ILE A 45 -6.68 -6.61 4.64
C ILE A 45 -6.63 -8.12 4.52
N LYS A 46 -5.80 -8.75 5.35
CA LYS A 46 -5.67 -10.19 5.46
C LYS A 46 -5.99 -10.62 6.88
N ILE A 47 -6.92 -11.54 7.05
CA ILE A 47 -7.25 -12.13 8.35
C ILE A 47 -6.80 -13.59 8.37
N VAL A 48 -5.97 -13.92 9.34
CA VAL A 48 -5.41 -15.26 9.56
C VAL A 48 -6.26 -15.96 10.61
N THR A 49 -7.13 -16.88 10.17
CA THR A 49 -8.08 -17.60 11.03
C THR A 49 -8.54 -18.90 10.36
N ASP A 50 -9.11 -19.84 11.10
CA ASP A 50 -9.67 -21.08 10.57
C ASP A 50 -11.15 -20.96 10.12
N ASN A 51 -11.75 -19.78 10.29
CA ASN A 51 -13.19 -19.56 10.18
C ASN A 51 -13.53 -18.29 9.37
N GLU A 52 -14.26 -18.45 8.24
CA GLU A 52 -14.63 -17.34 7.36
C GLU A 52 -15.57 -16.32 8.04
N GLN A 53 -16.46 -16.76 8.93
CA GLN A 53 -17.33 -15.85 9.69
C GLN A 53 -16.52 -15.01 10.69
N VAL A 54 -15.49 -15.60 11.32
CA VAL A 54 -14.55 -14.86 12.17
C VAL A 54 -13.77 -13.84 11.34
N ALA A 55 -13.30 -14.24 10.15
CA ALA A 55 -12.62 -13.33 9.22
C ALA A 55 -13.50 -12.13 8.85
N GLY A 56 -14.74 -12.37 8.43
CA GLY A 56 -15.68 -11.30 8.08
C GLY A 56 -16.03 -10.38 9.25
N LYS A 57 -16.10 -10.90 10.49
CA LYS A 57 -16.29 -10.08 11.70
C LYS A 57 -15.08 -9.21 11.98
N ALA A 58 -13.87 -9.77 11.97
CA ALA A 58 -12.62 -9.04 12.21
C ALA A 58 -12.38 -7.95 11.16
N GLU A 59 -12.65 -8.28 9.89
CA GLU A 59 -12.67 -7.33 8.79
C GLU A 59 -13.63 -6.18 9.08
N SER A 60 -14.90 -6.47 9.39
CA SER A 60 -15.91 -5.43 9.66
C SER A 60 -15.52 -4.51 10.83
N VAL A 61 -14.93 -5.06 11.90
CA VAL A 61 -14.45 -4.30 13.05
C VAL A 61 -13.29 -3.37 12.67
N ALA A 62 -12.31 -3.85 11.90
CA ALA A 62 -11.22 -3.01 11.39
C ALA A 62 -11.74 -1.86 10.50
N LEU A 63 -12.67 -2.15 9.59
CA LEU A 63 -13.24 -1.12 8.70
C LEU A 63 -13.97 -0.05 9.51
N ALA A 64 -14.77 -0.46 10.51
CA ALA A 64 -15.50 0.46 11.38
C ALA A 64 -14.56 1.36 12.20
N GLU A 65 -13.43 0.81 12.67
CA GLU A 65 -12.44 1.60 13.41
C GLU A 65 -11.72 2.62 12.50
N ILE A 66 -11.40 2.24 11.26
CA ILE A 66 -10.89 3.17 10.25
C ILE A 66 -11.89 4.31 10.00
N ASP A 67 -13.18 4.00 9.83
CA ASP A 67 -14.21 5.01 9.59
C ASP A 67 -14.40 5.94 10.79
N ARG A 68 -14.36 5.40 12.01
CA ARG A 68 -14.43 6.17 13.26
C ARG A 68 -13.27 7.15 13.35
N LEU A 69 -12.04 6.68 13.16
CA LEU A 69 -10.85 7.53 13.23
C LEU A 69 -10.75 8.52 12.06
N ASN A 70 -11.26 8.18 10.87
CA ASN A 70 -11.35 9.12 9.76
C ASN A 70 -12.24 10.33 10.11
N LYS A 71 -13.37 10.10 10.81
CA LYS A 71 -14.24 11.18 11.33
C LYS A 71 -13.57 12.02 12.41
N ILE A 72 -12.48 11.56 13.00
CA ILE A 72 -11.73 12.31 14.02
C ILE A 72 -10.57 13.06 13.38
N LEU A 73 -9.74 12.37 12.58
CA LEU A 73 -8.41 12.83 12.20
C LEU A 73 -8.31 13.43 10.78
N SER A 74 -9.37 13.34 9.96
CA SER A 74 -9.30 13.77 8.56
C SER A 74 -9.13 15.29 8.41
N GLY A 75 -8.07 15.74 7.76
CA GLY A 75 -7.93 17.15 7.34
C GLY A 75 -8.72 17.51 6.07
N TYR A 76 -9.37 16.53 5.44
CA TYR A 76 -10.11 16.70 4.19
C TYR A 76 -11.63 16.72 4.40
N ASP A 77 -12.11 16.02 5.42
CA ASP A 77 -13.53 16.01 5.79
C ASP A 77 -13.82 17.21 6.68
N ALA A 78 -14.55 18.19 6.13
CA ALA A 78 -14.93 19.39 6.84
C ALA A 78 -15.78 19.14 8.09
N SER A 79 -16.41 17.96 8.23
CA SER A 79 -17.21 17.54 9.38
C SER A 79 -16.42 16.80 10.46
N SER A 80 -15.17 16.43 10.17
CA SER A 80 -14.31 15.73 11.14
C SER A 80 -13.99 16.60 12.36
N GLU A 81 -13.71 15.94 13.49
CA GLU A 81 -13.32 16.62 14.73
C GLU A 81 -12.11 17.54 14.53
N PHE A 82 -11.04 17.03 13.89
CA PHE A 82 -9.84 17.81 13.59
C PHE A 82 -10.16 19.04 12.74
N SER A 83 -10.93 18.90 11.66
CA SER A 83 -11.28 20.03 10.80
C SER A 83 -12.18 21.06 11.49
N GLN A 84 -13.03 20.63 12.42
CA GLN A 84 -13.82 21.53 13.27
C GLN A 84 -12.94 22.26 14.28
N TRP A 85 -12.01 21.54 14.92
CA TRP A 85 -11.04 22.12 15.86
C TRP A 85 -10.12 23.16 15.20
N VAL A 86 -9.58 22.89 14.00
CA VAL A 86 -8.73 23.83 13.26
C VAL A 86 -9.46 25.15 12.91
N LYS A 87 -10.80 25.14 12.81
CA LYS A 87 -11.60 26.36 12.58
C LYS A 87 -11.75 27.22 13.84
N THR A 88 -11.46 26.68 15.02
CA THR A 88 -11.43 27.46 16.26
C THR A 88 -10.17 28.33 16.32
N ALA A 89 -10.20 29.34 17.19
CA ALA A 89 -9.06 30.25 17.38
C ALA A 89 -9.00 30.75 18.82
N ASN A 90 -7.86 30.54 19.48
CA ASN A 90 -7.54 31.05 20.82
C ASN A 90 -8.57 30.72 21.91
N ILE A 91 -9.25 29.58 21.79
CA ILE A 91 -10.16 29.05 22.81
C ILE A 91 -9.79 27.60 23.16
N PRO A 92 -9.90 27.18 24.43
CA PRO A 92 -9.73 25.78 24.81
C PRO A 92 -10.94 24.97 24.35
N VAL A 93 -10.67 23.88 23.63
CA VAL A 93 -11.70 22.96 23.13
C VAL A 93 -11.40 21.57 23.67
N HIS A 94 -12.39 20.93 24.29
CA HIS A 94 -12.27 19.51 24.64
C HIS A 94 -12.21 18.67 23.36
N VAL A 95 -11.20 17.82 23.28
CA VAL A 95 -10.99 16.92 22.14
C VAL A 95 -11.02 15.46 22.58
N SER A 96 -11.22 14.55 21.63
CA SER A 96 -11.09 13.12 21.80
C SER A 96 -9.69 12.73 22.24
N ALA A 97 -9.56 11.55 22.83
CA ALA A 97 -8.26 11.03 23.25
C ALA A 97 -7.33 10.85 22.05
N GLU A 98 -7.87 10.42 20.92
CA GLU A 98 -7.12 10.13 19.70
C GLU A 98 -6.64 11.40 19.00
N LEU A 99 -7.48 12.45 18.93
CA LEU A 99 -7.02 13.73 18.40
C LEU A 99 -5.93 14.33 19.30
N PHE A 100 -6.12 14.29 20.63
CA PHE A 100 -5.11 14.76 21.58
C PHE A 100 -3.79 14.00 21.45
N GLU A 101 -3.85 12.67 21.34
CA GLU A 101 -2.69 11.80 21.18
C GLU A 101 -1.92 12.13 19.89
N VAL A 102 -2.62 12.25 18.75
CA VAL A 102 -1.98 12.57 17.48
C VAL A 102 -1.35 13.96 17.49
N LEU A 103 -2.02 14.98 18.04
CA LEU A 103 -1.42 16.32 18.18
C LEU A 103 -0.18 16.31 19.09
N SER A 104 -0.22 15.53 20.17
CA SER A 104 0.92 15.34 21.07
C SER A 104 2.10 14.66 20.35
N LEU A 105 1.81 13.65 19.53
CA LEU A 105 2.81 12.95 18.72
C LEU A 105 3.45 13.88 17.69
N PHE A 106 2.68 14.80 17.09
CA PHE A 106 3.25 15.80 16.18
C PHE A 106 4.25 16.73 16.88
N GLU A 107 4.00 17.17 18.11
CA GLU A 107 4.96 17.98 18.87
C GLU A 107 6.23 17.19 19.24
N GLN A 108 6.07 15.92 19.61
CA GLN A 108 7.20 15.02 19.88
C GLN A 108 8.05 14.81 18.63
N TRP A 109 7.43 14.50 17.49
CA TRP A 109 8.13 14.26 16.23
C TRP A 109 8.74 15.54 15.65
N ARG A 110 8.08 16.68 15.82
CA ARG A 110 8.66 18.00 15.48
C ARG A 110 9.97 18.22 16.24
N THR A 111 9.98 17.95 17.54
CA THR A 111 11.19 18.07 18.36
C THR A 111 12.25 17.05 17.95
N LYS A 112 11.87 15.77 17.82
CA LYS A 112 12.78 14.66 17.48
C LYS A 112 13.45 14.81 16.12
N THR A 113 12.76 15.44 15.17
CA THR A 113 13.24 15.66 13.79
C THR A 113 13.84 17.04 13.57
N ASN A 114 13.98 17.85 14.63
CA ASN A 114 14.42 19.25 14.53
C ASN A 114 13.60 20.05 13.49
N GLY A 115 12.29 19.84 13.49
CA GLY A 115 11.33 20.51 12.61
C GLY A 115 11.23 19.97 11.19
N ALA A 116 11.87 18.83 10.86
CA ALA A 116 11.71 18.22 9.53
C ALA A 116 10.30 17.62 9.31
N LEU A 117 9.61 17.25 10.40
CA LEU A 117 8.21 16.86 10.40
C LEU A 117 7.40 17.86 11.24
N ASP A 118 6.40 18.48 10.62
CA ASP A 118 5.58 19.52 11.27
C ASP A 118 4.15 19.50 10.69
N ALA A 119 3.12 19.59 11.54
CA ALA A 119 1.73 19.62 11.09
C ALA A 119 1.41 20.86 10.24
N SER A 120 2.13 21.96 10.46
CA SER A 120 1.98 23.23 9.71
C SER A 120 2.66 23.23 8.35
N ALA A 121 3.37 22.14 7.97
CA ALA A 121 3.97 21.98 6.65
C ALA A 121 2.97 22.15 5.49
N GLU A 122 1.67 21.94 5.76
CA GLU A 122 0.59 22.22 4.81
C GLU A 122 0.55 23.68 4.34
N ALA A 123 1.01 24.65 5.15
CA ALA A 123 1.14 26.04 4.72
C ALA A 123 2.08 26.19 3.52
N ILE A 124 3.21 25.47 3.51
CA ILE A 124 4.12 25.41 2.36
C ILE A 124 3.43 24.71 1.19
N GLY A 125 2.79 23.57 1.44
CA GLY A 125 2.05 22.84 0.41
C GLY A 125 1.03 23.72 -0.32
N LYS A 126 0.28 24.53 0.42
CA LYS A 126 -0.68 25.51 -0.15
C LYS A 126 0.02 26.58 -0.97
N LEU A 127 1.11 27.16 -0.47
CA LEU A 127 1.91 28.16 -1.19
C LEU A 127 2.37 27.62 -2.56
N TRP A 128 2.96 26.43 -2.58
CA TRP A 128 3.47 25.82 -3.82
C TRP A 128 2.35 25.43 -4.80
N ARG A 129 1.22 24.91 -4.30
CA ARG A 129 0.05 24.63 -5.15
C ARG A 129 -0.55 25.89 -5.75
N ASN A 130 -0.58 27.00 -5.01
CA ASN A 130 -1.07 28.28 -5.52
C ASN A 130 -0.12 28.87 -6.56
N ALA A 131 1.19 28.89 -6.28
CA ALA A 131 2.20 29.34 -7.22
C ALA A 131 2.17 28.53 -8.53
N ALA A 132 1.95 27.20 -8.45
CA ALA A 132 1.79 26.35 -9.63
C ALA A 132 0.56 26.71 -10.49
N LYS A 133 -0.57 27.06 -9.87
CA LYS A 133 -1.75 27.55 -10.61
C LYS A 133 -1.44 28.85 -11.36
N GLU A 134 -0.58 29.67 -10.79
CA GLU A 134 -0.07 30.91 -11.38
C GLU A 134 1.12 30.69 -12.34
N LYS A 135 1.53 29.42 -12.56
CA LYS A 135 2.65 29.03 -13.42
C LYS A 135 3.96 29.76 -13.07
N ARG A 136 4.22 29.93 -11.77
CA ARG A 136 5.46 30.50 -11.24
C ARG A 136 5.92 29.74 -10.03
N THR A 137 7.17 29.94 -9.64
CA THR A 137 7.64 29.50 -8.31
C THR A 137 7.32 30.57 -7.26
N PRO A 138 7.21 30.19 -5.97
CA PRO A 138 7.12 31.16 -4.89
C PRO A 138 8.35 32.07 -4.86
N SER A 139 8.12 33.36 -4.64
CA SER A 139 9.17 34.36 -4.45
C SER A 139 9.92 34.16 -3.14
N ALA A 140 11.13 34.72 -3.03
CA ALA A 140 11.92 34.67 -1.79
C ALA A 140 11.17 35.28 -0.59
N THR A 141 10.33 36.30 -0.82
CA THR A 141 9.50 36.91 0.21
C THR A 141 8.41 35.95 0.70
N GLU A 142 7.65 35.33 -0.21
CA GLU A 142 6.63 34.33 0.16
C GLU A 142 7.23 33.14 0.90
N ILE A 143 8.41 32.67 0.49
CA ILE A 143 9.16 31.62 1.19
C ILE A 143 9.57 32.06 2.60
N LYS A 144 10.09 33.28 2.75
CA LYS A 144 10.47 33.81 4.07
C LYS A 144 9.26 33.94 4.99
N GLU A 145 8.13 34.41 4.48
CA GLU A 145 6.88 34.55 5.22
C GLU A 145 6.36 33.20 5.70
N VAL A 146 6.24 32.20 4.81
CA VAL A 146 5.74 30.88 5.22
C VAL A 146 6.65 30.19 6.24
N LYS A 147 7.98 30.39 6.15
CA LYS A 147 8.92 29.89 7.15
C LYS A 147 8.69 30.54 8.51
N ASN A 148 8.51 31.85 8.55
CA ASN A 148 8.21 32.57 9.79
C ASN A 148 6.89 32.11 10.39
N THR A 149 5.89 31.79 9.55
CA THR A 149 4.62 31.19 9.99
C THR A 149 4.84 29.85 10.66
N ILE A 150 5.55 28.92 10.01
CA ILE A 150 5.80 27.56 10.53
C ILE A 150 6.53 27.58 11.88
N GLN A 151 7.45 28.52 12.08
CA GLN A 151 8.20 28.62 13.33
C GLN A 151 7.34 29.01 14.54
N GLN A 152 6.08 29.41 14.33
CA GLN A 152 5.18 29.75 15.41
C GLN A 152 4.72 28.49 16.17
N GLN A 153 4.22 28.72 17.38
CA GLN A 153 3.47 27.71 18.11
C GLN A 153 2.02 27.74 17.61
N HIS A 154 1.61 26.72 16.86
CA HIS A 154 0.29 26.68 16.24
C HIS A 154 -0.81 26.19 17.17
N TYR A 155 -0.47 25.37 18.16
CA TYR A 155 -1.43 24.90 19.14
C TYR A 155 -0.79 24.64 20.51
N GLU A 156 -1.65 24.51 21.52
CA GLU A 156 -1.29 24.23 22.90
C GLU A 156 -2.22 23.16 23.45
N LEU A 157 -1.66 22.22 24.20
CA LEU A 157 -2.36 21.05 24.71
C LEU A 157 -2.34 21.05 26.24
N ASN A 158 -3.50 20.89 26.86
CA ASN A 158 -3.62 20.69 28.30
C ASN A 158 -3.99 19.23 28.57
N VAL A 159 -3.05 18.49 29.16
CA VAL A 159 -3.18 17.05 29.44
C VAL A 159 -4.23 16.78 30.52
N THR A 160 -4.30 17.62 31.55
CA THR A 160 -5.20 17.42 32.70
C THR A 160 -6.66 17.57 32.30
N GLU A 161 -6.96 18.57 31.47
CA GLU A 161 -8.33 18.85 31.01
C GLU A 161 -8.68 18.18 29.66
N ARG A 162 -7.69 17.60 28.99
CA ARG A 162 -7.76 17.10 27.60
C ARG A 162 -8.39 18.15 26.68
N THR A 163 -7.81 19.34 26.72
CA THR A 163 -8.19 20.46 25.85
C THR A 163 -7.05 20.83 24.91
N ALA A 164 -7.40 21.31 23.73
CA ALA A 164 -6.48 21.81 22.73
C ALA A 164 -6.89 23.23 22.29
N ILE A 165 -5.94 24.16 22.27
CA ILE A 165 -6.12 25.53 21.80
C ILE A 165 -5.41 25.66 20.45
N HIS A 166 -6.13 26.03 19.39
CA HIS A 166 -5.51 26.43 18.12
C HIS A 166 -5.16 27.93 18.18
N LYS A 167 -3.86 28.27 18.15
CA LYS A 167 -3.34 29.63 18.45
C LYS A 167 -3.23 30.53 17.22
N THR A 168 -3.19 29.93 16.02
CA THR A 168 -2.99 30.66 14.76
C THR A 168 -4.10 30.33 13.76
N HIS A 169 -4.11 31.00 12.61
CA HIS A 169 -4.97 30.62 11.47
C HIS A 169 -4.22 29.79 10.42
N THR A 170 -3.08 29.21 10.81
CA THR A 170 -2.23 28.44 9.90
C THR A 170 -2.91 27.15 9.50
N ALA A 171 -2.71 26.74 8.26
CA ALA A 171 -3.19 25.44 7.80
C ALA A 171 -2.40 24.31 8.48
N LEU A 172 -3.11 23.37 9.11
CA LEU A 172 -2.54 22.18 9.72
C LEU A 172 -3.04 20.93 9.01
N MET A 173 -2.17 19.92 8.88
CA MET A 173 -2.50 18.59 8.36
C MET A 173 -1.79 17.49 9.14
N LEU A 174 -2.46 16.34 9.31
CA LEU A 174 -1.96 15.21 10.09
C LEU A 174 -1.40 14.06 9.21
N ASN A 175 -1.21 14.29 7.92
CA ASN A 175 -1.02 13.25 6.91
C ASN A 175 0.28 12.43 7.01
N SER A 176 1.28 12.86 7.79
CA SER A 176 2.60 12.22 7.87
C SER A 176 2.53 10.79 8.42
N PHE A 177 1.88 10.62 9.58
CA PHE A 177 1.74 9.31 10.24
C PHE A 177 0.30 8.99 10.65
N ALA A 178 -0.69 9.86 10.38
CA ALA A 178 -2.08 9.53 10.72
C ALA A 178 -2.56 8.22 10.06
N LYS A 179 -2.11 7.91 8.85
CA LYS A 179 -2.44 6.63 8.20
C LYS A 179 -1.90 5.45 9.01
N THR A 180 -0.64 5.50 9.44
CA THR A 180 -0.01 4.43 10.22
C THR A 180 -0.58 4.31 11.63
N TYR A 181 -0.99 5.43 12.22
CA TYR A 181 -1.77 5.43 13.47
C TYR A 181 -3.12 4.71 13.29
N ILE A 182 -3.89 5.06 12.26
CA ILE A 182 -5.21 4.48 12.00
C ILE A 182 -5.12 2.98 11.69
N LEU A 183 -4.18 2.57 10.83
CA LEU A 183 -4.01 1.15 10.49
C LEU A 183 -3.59 0.30 11.71
N ASN A 184 -2.84 0.87 12.66
CA ASN A 184 -2.54 0.18 13.92
C ASN A 184 -3.78 -0.05 14.78
N LYS A 185 -4.59 0.99 15.01
CA LYS A 185 -5.84 0.86 15.77
C LYS A 185 -6.82 -0.12 15.11
N ALA A 186 -6.90 -0.10 13.77
CA ALA A 186 -7.72 -1.02 13.01
C ALA A 186 -7.25 -2.49 13.17
N ALA A 187 -5.94 -2.73 13.11
CA ALA A 187 -5.37 -4.06 13.30
C ALA A 187 -5.53 -4.56 14.75
N GLU A 188 -5.39 -3.68 15.74
CA GLU A 188 -5.69 -3.97 17.15
C GLU A 188 -7.14 -4.42 17.32
N ALA A 189 -8.09 -3.64 16.81
CA ALA A 189 -9.51 -3.96 16.89
C ALA A 189 -9.85 -5.30 16.21
N ALA A 190 -9.21 -5.62 15.07
CA ALA A 190 -9.38 -6.93 14.43
C ALA A 190 -8.79 -8.09 15.25
N MET A 191 -7.61 -7.89 15.88
CA MET A 191 -6.97 -8.90 16.72
C MET A 191 -7.76 -9.21 18.00
N GLU A 192 -8.60 -8.30 18.48
CA GLU A 192 -9.50 -8.54 19.62
C GLU A 192 -10.63 -9.53 19.30
N VAL A 193 -10.90 -9.80 18.02
CA VAL A 193 -11.92 -10.78 17.63
C VAL A 193 -11.41 -12.20 17.91
N SER A 194 -12.09 -12.89 18.83
CA SER A 194 -11.72 -14.26 19.22
C SER A 194 -11.65 -15.21 18.01
N GLY A 195 -10.52 -15.92 17.90
CA GLY A 195 -10.24 -16.84 16.79
C GLY A 195 -9.41 -16.23 15.66
N VAL A 196 -9.07 -14.94 15.73
CA VAL A 196 -8.05 -14.32 14.87
C VAL A 196 -6.66 -14.66 15.40
N ALA A 197 -5.83 -15.27 14.56
CA ALA A 197 -4.43 -15.58 14.88
C ALA A 197 -3.49 -14.48 14.42
N GLY A 198 -3.83 -13.78 13.33
CA GLY A 198 -3.03 -12.69 12.79
C GLY A 198 -3.79 -11.81 11.82
N VAL A 199 -3.28 -10.60 11.59
CA VAL A 199 -3.86 -9.59 10.72
C VAL A 199 -2.75 -8.91 9.93
N VAL A 200 -3.00 -8.67 8.65
CA VAL A 200 -2.22 -7.73 7.83
C VAL A 200 -3.15 -6.63 7.35
N VAL A 201 -2.76 -5.37 7.55
CA VAL A 201 -3.48 -4.20 7.01
C VAL A 201 -2.51 -3.39 6.17
N ASN A 202 -2.80 -3.22 4.89
CA ASN A 202 -2.07 -2.36 3.97
C ASN A 202 -2.99 -1.21 3.53
N ILE A 203 -2.65 0.04 3.86
CA ILE A 203 -3.39 1.22 3.39
C ILE A 203 -2.45 2.10 2.59
N GLY A 204 -2.62 2.08 1.26
CA GLY A 204 -1.84 2.92 0.35
C GLY A 204 -0.34 2.67 0.39
N GLY A 205 0.09 1.43 0.66
CA GLY A 205 1.50 1.03 0.72
C GLY A 205 2.11 1.03 2.11
N ASP A 206 1.40 1.54 3.13
CA ASP A 206 1.79 1.40 4.53
C ASP A 206 1.17 0.12 5.09
N ILE A 207 2.00 -0.83 5.53
CA ILE A 207 1.62 -2.20 5.88
C ILE A 207 1.92 -2.45 7.35
N LEU A 208 0.97 -3.00 8.11
CA LEU A 208 1.20 -3.55 9.44
C LEU A 208 0.87 -5.02 9.47
N ILE A 209 1.74 -5.79 10.11
CA ILE A 209 1.59 -7.22 10.37
C ILE A 209 1.48 -7.40 11.89
N LYS A 210 0.46 -8.11 12.37
CA LYS A 210 0.24 -8.38 13.80
C LYS A 210 -0.22 -9.82 14.04
N GLY A 211 0.22 -10.42 15.14
CA GLY A 211 -0.13 -11.78 15.54
C GLY A 211 0.81 -12.85 14.98
N ASP A 212 0.31 -14.08 14.92
CA ASP A 212 1.03 -15.26 14.42
C ASP A 212 0.96 -15.34 12.89
N HIS A 213 1.58 -14.36 12.24
CA HIS A 213 1.74 -14.32 10.79
C HIS A 213 3.05 -13.64 10.41
N THR A 214 3.63 -14.10 9.31
CA THR A 214 4.79 -13.46 8.70
C THR A 214 4.48 -13.19 7.24
N GLU A 215 4.64 -11.95 6.81
CA GLU A 215 4.29 -11.48 5.48
C GLU A 215 5.53 -11.30 4.62
N GLN A 216 5.43 -11.67 3.33
CA GLN A 216 6.41 -11.24 2.34
C GLN A 216 5.97 -9.89 1.79
N VAL A 217 6.84 -8.89 1.95
CA VAL A 217 6.56 -7.53 1.51
C VAL A 217 7.50 -7.15 0.39
N TRP A 218 6.92 -6.75 -0.73
CA TRP A 218 7.64 -6.16 -1.85
C TRP A 218 7.79 -4.66 -1.66
N ILE A 219 8.98 -4.13 -1.94
CA ILE A 219 9.22 -2.69 -1.96
C ILE A 219 9.22 -2.23 -3.41
N ALA A 220 8.26 -1.37 -3.76
CA ALA A 220 8.16 -0.84 -5.12
C ALA A 220 9.39 0.01 -5.48
N ASP A 221 9.80 -0.07 -6.75
CA ASP A 221 10.82 0.83 -7.27
C ASP A 221 10.19 2.22 -7.50
N PRO A 222 10.68 3.31 -6.88
CA PRO A 222 10.16 4.64 -7.14
C PRO A 222 10.38 5.14 -8.58
N LYS A 223 11.26 4.50 -9.35
CA LYS A 223 11.48 4.76 -10.78
C LYS A 223 10.64 3.84 -11.69
N ALA A 224 9.94 2.85 -11.14
CA ALA A 224 9.06 1.94 -11.87
C ALA A 224 7.72 1.79 -11.14
N ASP A 225 6.71 2.50 -11.63
CA ASP A 225 5.46 2.77 -10.91
C ASP A 225 4.27 1.91 -11.34
N ALA A 226 4.44 0.99 -12.30
CA ALA A 226 3.38 0.10 -12.74
C ALA A 226 3.16 -1.04 -11.75
N GLU A 227 1.93 -1.55 -11.67
CA GLU A 227 1.50 -2.57 -10.71
C GLU A 227 2.19 -3.93 -10.90
N ASN A 228 2.69 -4.18 -12.10
CA ASN A 228 3.39 -5.41 -12.46
C ASN A 228 4.88 -5.17 -12.74
N ASP A 229 5.42 -3.99 -12.39
CA ASP A 229 6.86 -3.76 -12.39
C ASP A 229 7.52 -4.62 -11.30
N LEU A 230 8.78 -5.00 -11.54
CA LEU A 230 9.53 -5.77 -10.56
C LEU A 230 9.81 -4.92 -9.31
N PRO A 231 9.68 -5.51 -8.10
CA PRO A 231 10.02 -4.79 -6.90
C PRO A 231 11.54 -4.56 -6.80
N LEU A 232 11.91 -3.45 -6.20
CA LEU A 232 13.30 -3.09 -5.93
C LEU A 232 13.94 -4.00 -4.87
N ALA A 233 13.12 -4.43 -3.90
CA ALA A 233 13.53 -5.31 -2.83
C ALA A 233 12.36 -6.15 -2.33
N GLN A 234 12.68 -7.26 -1.66
CA GLN A 234 11.71 -8.06 -0.92
C GLN A 234 12.20 -8.22 0.51
N ILE A 235 11.29 -8.07 1.46
CA ILE A 235 11.53 -8.24 2.90
C ILE A 235 10.51 -9.22 3.48
N LYS A 236 10.84 -9.81 4.64
CA LYS A 236 9.99 -10.75 5.36
C LYS A 236 9.74 -10.22 6.77
N VAL A 237 8.50 -9.84 7.06
CA VAL A 237 8.16 -9.03 8.24
C VAL A 237 7.10 -9.72 9.10
N ALA A 238 7.30 -9.71 10.42
CA ALA A 238 6.35 -10.23 11.40
C ALA A 238 6.26 -9.27 12.59
N ASN A 239 5.04 -8.96 13.06
CA ASN A 239 4.79 -8.08 14.21
C ASN A 239 5.47 -6.69 14.11
N LYS A 240 5.53 -6.12 12.91
CA LYS A 240 6.08 -4.78 12.64
C LYS A 240 5.25 -4.06 11.59
N THR A 241 5.55 -2.78 11.42
CA THR A 241 5.00 -1.92 10.37
C THR A 241 6.07 -1.60 9.33
N VAL A 242 5.68 -1.61 8.05
CA VAL A 242 6.45 -1.13 6.91
C VAL A 242 5.74 0.10 6.36
N ALA A 243 6.38 1.26 6.36
CA ALA A 243 5.82 2.48 5.79
C ALA A 243 6.72 3.02 4.69
N THR A 244 6.14 3.52 3.60
CA THR A 244 6.90 4.11 2.49
C THR A 244 6.37 5.49 2.11
N SER A 245 7.25 6.48 2.17
CA SER A 245 6.99 7.82 1.66
C SER A 245 7.86 8.09 0.44
N GLY A 246 7.33 8.81 -0.54
CA GLY A 246 8.08 9.14 -1.75
C GLY A 246 7.52 10.35 -2.48
N ASN A 247 8.37 10.98 -3.29
CA ASN A 247 8.07 12.24 -3.96
C ASN A 247 7.53 12.10 -5.39
N TYR A 248 7.38 10.88 -5.89
CA TYR A 248 7.11 10.57 -7.29
C TYR A 248 5.62 10.46 -7.66
N ARG A 249 4.72 10.32 -6.68
CA ARG A 249 3.27 10.14 -6.93
C ARG A 249 2.40 11.38 -6.74
N ARG A 250 2.86 12.39 -5.98
CA ARG A 250 2.09 13.61 -5.70
C ARG A 250 2.99 14.84 -5.68
N GLY A 251 2.55 15.91 -6.31
CA GLY A 251 3.34 17.11 -6.51
C GLY A 251 2.69 18.08 -7.50
N VAL A 252 3.46 19.07 -7.95
CA VAL A 252 3.05 20.07 -8.95
C VAL A 252 4.11 20.21 -10.03
N MET A 253 3.68 20.45 -11.26
CA MET A 253 4.55 20.81 -12.37
C MET A 253 4.57 22.33 -12.55
N ILE A 254 5.75 22.93 -12.55
CA ILE A 254 5.96 24.36 -12.81
C ILE A 254 7.10 24.46 -13.82
N ASP A 255 6.83 25.06 -14.98
CA ASP A 255 7.80 25.22 -16.07
C ASP A 255 8.55 23.94 -16.46
N GLY A 256 7.83 22.82 -16.54
CA GLY A 256 8.40 21.52 -16.92
C GLY A 256 9.24 20.85 -15.81
N LYS A 257 9.31 21.43 -14.61
CA LYS A 257 9.96 20.84 -13.45
C LYS A 257 8.95 20.33 -12.42
N TRP A 258 9.17 19.11 -11.95
CA TRP A 258 8.37 18.48 -10.90
C TRP A 258 8.79 18.95 -9.50
N TYR A 259 7.80 19.27 -8.67
CA TYR A 259 7.97 19.66 -7.28
C TYR A 259 7.10 18.76 -6.39
N SER A 260 7.75 18.06 -5.45
CA SER A 260 7.10 17.15 -4.51
C SER A 260 6.03 17.81 -3.65
N HIS A 261 5.03 17.03 -3.24
CA HIS A 261 4.14 17.39 -2.14
C HIS A 261 4.80 17.29 -0.75
N ILE A 262 5.89 16.55 -0.61
CA ILE A 262 6.71 16.48 0.61
C ILE A 262 7.60 17.71 0.62
N VAL A 263 7.55 18.48 1.70
CA VAL A 263 8.24 19.76 1.87
C VAL A 263 9.14 19.71 3.09
N ASP A 264 10.20 20.52 3.08
CA ASP A 264 11.02 20.75 4.27
C ASP A 264 10.53 22.01 5.00
N PRO A 265 9.90 21.87 6.20
CA PRO A 265 9.39 23.00 6.96
C PRO A 265 10.48 24.01 7.36
N ARG A 266 11.74 23.56 7.44
CA ARG A 266 12.90 24.37 7.83
C ARG A 266 13.37 25.28 6.68
N THR A 267 13.07 24.91 5.44
CA THR A 267 13.51 25.64 4.24
C THR A 267 12.36 26.32 3.48
N GLY A 268 11.13 25.83 3.58
CA GLY A 268 10.00 26.32 2.79
C GLY A 268 9.91 25.70 1.38
N TYR A 269 10.78 24.74 1.05
CA TYR A 269 10.85 24.14 -0.29
C TYR A 269 10.41 22.66 -0.29
N PRO A 270 9.85 22.17 -1.41
CA PRO A 270 9.69 20.75 -1.70
C PRO A 270 11.01 20.00 -1.57
N SER A 271 10.99 18.84 -0.92
CA SER A 271 12.15 17.96 -0.84
C SER A 271 12.34 17.19 -2.15
N GLY A 272 13.61 16.96 -2.53
CA GLY A 272 13.98 16.30 -3.78
C GLY A 272 15.16 15.33 -3.70
N ASN A 273 15.92 15.30 -2.60
CA ASN A 273 17.15 14.49 -2.54
C ASN A 273 16.86 13.00 -2.40
N ILE A 274 15.87 12.64 -1.59
CA ILE A 274 15.39 11.28 -1.38
C ILE A 274 14.03 11.18 -2.08
N ILE A 275 13.92 10.25 -3.02
CA ILE A 275 12.72 10.03 -3.82
C ILE A 275 11.82 8.94 -3.22
N SER A 276 12.39 8.06 -2.39
CA SER A 276 11.67 7.07 -1.61
C SER A 276 12.38 6.78 -0.30
N ALA A 277 11.62 6.67 0.77
CA ALA A 277 12.08 6.18 2.06
C ALA A 277 11.11 5.12 2.56
N THR A 278 11.60 3.90 2.67
CA THR A 278 10.90 2.77 3.29
C THR A 278 11.47 2.54 4.67
N VAL A 279 10.60 2.42 5.67
CA VAL A 279 10.96 2.18 7.06
C VAL A 279 10.23 0.96 7.58
N VAL A 280 10.95 0.08 8.28
CA VAL A 280 10.40 -1.01 9.09
C VAL A 280 10.56 -0.62 10.54
N ALA A 281 9.50 -0.64 11.35
CA ALA A 281 9.59 -0.37 12.79
C ALA A 281 8.52 -1.15 13.58
N ASP A 282 8.79 -1.39 14.86
CA ASP A 282 7.85 -2.07 15.76
C ASP A 282 6.58 -1.24 15.99
N ASN A 283 6.74 0.08 16.13
CA ASN A 283 5.63 1.02 16.28
C ASN A 283 5.20 1.61 14.92
N ALA A 284 3.90 1.56 14.63
CA ALA A 284 3.37 2.02 13.36
C ALA A 284 3.49 3.54 13.16
N THR A 285 3.22 4.32 14.20
CA THR A 285 3.39 5.78 14.17
C THR A 285 4.84 6.13 13.86
N ASP A 286 5.80 5.45 14.49
CA ASP A 286 7.22 5.68 14.25
C ASP A 286 7.62 5.34 12.81
N ALA A 287 7.14 4.22 12.25
CA ALA A 287 7.39 3.86 10.86
C ALA A 287 6.92 4.98 9.90
N GLY A 288 5.68 5.46 10.06
CA GLY A 288 5.12 6.51 9.20
C GLY A 288 5.81 7.86 9.37
N ALA A 289 6.12 8.24 10.61
CA ALA A 289 6.79 9.50 10.93
C ALA A 289 8.22 9.52 10.39
N LEU A 290 8.97 8.44 10.59
CA LEU A 290 10.30 8.26 10.01
C LEU A 290 10.23 8.28 8.49
N ALA A 291 9.34 7.51 7.84
CA ALA A 291 9.26 7.50 6.38
C ALA A 291 9.08 8.92 5.79
N THR A 292 8.23 9.75 6.42
CA THR A 292 8.06 11.15 6.02
C THR A 292 9.31 11.98 6.30
N ALA A 293 9.84 11.94 7.53
CA ALA A 293 11.00 12.74 7.93
C ALA A 293 12.26 12.40 7.12
N LEU A 294 12.47 11.11 6.82
CA LEU A 294 13.59 10.61 6.02
C LEU A 294 13.52 11.07 4.55
N ASN A 295 12.35 11.43 4.02
CA ASN A 295 12.27 12.09 2.71
C ASN A 295 12.73 13.56 2.76
N VAL A 296 12.82 14.16 3.95
CA VAL A 296 13.13 15.59 4.14
C VAL A 296 14.59 15.80 4.54
N VAL A 297 15.10 14.99 5.44
CA VAL A 297 16.45 15.15 6.00
C VAL A 297 17.53 14.62 5.06
N ASN A 298 18.79 15.01 5.29
CA ASN A 298 19.93 14.43 4.56
C ASN A 298 20.32 13.05 5.12
N ALA A 299 21.22 12.34 4.42
CA ALA A 299 21.66 10.99 4.81
C ALA A 299 22.22 10.85 6.24
N ASN A 300 22.98 11.85 6.72
CA ASN A 300 23.57 11.80 8.05
C ASN A 300 22.50 12.02 9.13
N GLU A 301 21.61 12.99 8.90
CA GLU A 301 20.43 13.21 9.75
C GLU A 301 19.52 11.97 9.76
N ALA A 302 19.34 11.31 8.62
CA ALA A 302 18.56 10.08 8.49
C ALA A 302 19.09 8.96 9.38
N ALA A 303 20.40 8.68 9.27
CA ALA A 303 21.05 7.66 10.09
C ALA A 303 20.95 7.97 11.59
N ALA A 304 21.20 9.22 12.00
CA ALA A 304 21.09 9.64 13.39
C ALA A 304 19.66 9.54 13.93
N LEU A 305 18.67 9.96 13.13
CA LEU A 305 17.26 9.92 13.51
C LEU A 305 16.79 8.48 13.71
N VAL A 306 17.11 7.56 12.78
CA VAL A 306 16.69 6.16 12.90
C VAL A 306 17.38 5.49 14.09
N ALA A 307 18.66 5.76 14.33
CA ALA A 307 19.36 5.24 15.51
C ALA A 307 18.72 5.66 16.85
N SER A 308 17.93 6.75 16.86
CA SER A 308 17.18 7.21 18.03
C SER A 308 15.81 6.51 18.23
N VAL A 309 15.46 5.57 17.35
CA VAL A 309 14.23 4.76 17.40
C VAL A 309 14.63 3.28 17.41
N PRO A 310 14.70 2.65 18.60
CA PRO A 310 15.04 1.23 18.69
C PRO A 310 14.10 0.36 17.83
N GLY A 311 14.69 -0.60 17.10
CA GLY A 311 13.93 -1.52 16.24
C GLY A 311 13.53 -0.95 14.88
N ALA A 312 13.87 0.31 14.57
CA ALA A 312 13.64 0.90 13.26
C ALA A 312 14.80 0.63 12.30
N GLU A 313 14.46 0.24 11.07
CA GLU A 313 15.38 0.02 9.95
C GLU A 313 14.86 0.75 8.72
N TYR A 314 15.73 1.13 7.78
CA TYR A 314 15.33 1.85 6.58
C TYR A 314 16.05 1.41 5.31
N MET A 315 15.39 1.69 4.19
CA MET A 315 15.96 1.74 2.84
C MET A 315 15.53 3.03 2.16
N LEU A 316 16.49 3.83 1.70
CA LEU A 316 16.30 5.07 0.97
C LEU A 316 16.75 4.91 -0.48
N ILE A 317 16.03 5.59 -1.37
CA ILE A 317 16.44 5.80 -2.75
C ILE A 317 16.56 7.29 -2.98
N THR A 318 17.75 7.70 -3.39
CA THR A 318 18.06 9.10 -3.71
C THR A 318 17.67 9.41 -5.17
N SER A 319 17.58 10.69 -5.51
CA SER A 319 17.20 11.15 -6.85
C SER A 319 18.14 10.68 -7.97
N ASP A 320 19.43 10.45 -7.66
CA ASP A 320 20.38 9.85 -8.60
C ASP A 320 20.24 8.31 -8.71
N GLY A 321 19.31 7.70 -7.96
CA GLY A 321 19.07 6.26 -7.93
C GLY A 321 19.94 5.50 -6.94
N LYS A 322 20.82 6.14 -6.17
CA LYS A 322 21.61 5.45 -5.14
C LYS A 322 20.71 4.95 -4.01
N ARG A 323 20.88 3.67 -3.70
CA ARG A 323 20.28 2.97 -2.55
C ARG A 323 21.13 3.14 -1.30
N MET A 324 20.49 3.47 -0.17
CA MET A 324 21.11 3.64 1.14
C MET A 324 20.29 2.89 2.19
N GLU A 325 20.94 2.21 3.13
CA GLU A 325 20.26 1.34 4.08
C GLU A 325 20.87 1.48 5.48
N SER A 326 20.06 1.22 6.50
CA SER A 326 20.56 0.99 7.86
C SER A 326 21.24 -0.38 7.97
N ASP A 327 22.13 -0.53 8.94
CA ASP A 327 22.92 -1.75 9.12
C ASP A 327 22.07 -3.01 9.37
N GLY A 328 20.90 -2.86 10.00
CA GLY A 328 20.00 -3.96 10.31
C GLY A 328 18.98 -4.26 9.21
N TRP A 329 18.87 -3.44 8.15
CA TRP A 329 17.95 -3.68 7.04
C TRP A 329 18.14 -5.07 6.40
N LYS A 330 19.39 -5.51 6.27
CA LYS A 330 19.76 -6.85 5.75
C LYS A 330 19.07 -8.00 6.49
N ASN A 331 18.71 -7.82 7.76
CA ASN A 331 18.05 -8.85 8.56
C ASN A 331 16.58 -9.03 8.15
N GLU A 332 15.97 -8.03 7.52
CA GLU A 332 14.61 -8.08 7.00
C GLU A 332 14.57 -8.64 5.56
N THR A 333 15.69 -8.58 4.83
CA THR A 333 15.73 -8.95 3.40
C THR A 333 15.47 -10.43 3.13
N ALA A 334 14.73 -10.69 2.07
CA ALA A 334 14.51 -12.03 1.52
C ALA A 334 14.89 -12.05 0.03
N PRO A 335 15.35 -13.20 -0.52
CA PRO A 335 15.63 -13.31 -1.94
C PRO A 335 14.38 -13.00 -2.78
N LEU A 336 14.56 -12.25 -3.87
CA LEU A 336 13.51 -12.08 -4.87
C LEU A 336 13.18 -13.45 -5.47
N LEU A 337 11.92 -13.87 -5.36
CA LEU A 337 11.48 -15.09 -6.00
C LEU A 337 11.56 -14.92 -7.53
N PRO A 338 12.11 -15.89 -8.27
CA PRO A 338 12.09 -15.83 -9.73
C PRO A 338 10.63 -15.86 -10.23
N PRO A 339 10.30 -15.17 -11.33
CA PRO A 339 8.96 -15.25 -11.92
C PRO A 339 8.60 -16.71 -12.24
N VAL A 340 7.35 -17.09 -11.97
CA VAL A 340 6.86 -18.45 -12.20
C VAL A 340 6.86 -18.74 -13.72
N PRO A 341 7.59 -19.76 -14.20
CA PRO A 341 7.59 -20.10 -15.61
C PRO A 341 6.28 -20.82 -16.00
N VAL A 342 5.58 -20.32 -17.02
CA VAL A 342 4.39 -20.97 -17.61
C VAL A 342 4.77 -21.60 -18.96
N ARG A 343 4.17 -22.76 -19.28
CA ARG A 343 4.57 -23.63 -20.40
C ARG A 343 4.32 -23.02 -21.79
N ASN A 344 5.28 -23.26 -22.67
CA ASN A 344 5.42 -22.75 -24.04
C ASN A 344 4.20 -22.98 -24.97
N ASN A 345 3.91 -21.96 -25.79
CA ASN A 345 3.35 -22.13 -27.13
C ASN A 345 4.18 -21.32 -28.14
N ALA A 346 4.64 -21.96 -29.21
CA ALA A 346 5.52 -21.37 -30.21
C ALA A 346 4.78 -20.36 -31.12
N VAL A 347 5.40 -19.20 -31.40
CA VAL A 347 4.87 -18.17 -32.31
C VAL A 347 5.76 -18.00 -33.55
N ASN A 348 5.10 -17.69 -34.67
CA ASN A 348 5.52 -17.72 -36.08
C ASN A 348 6.82 -16.97 -36.48
N ALA A 349 7.53 -17.50 -37.48
CA ALA A 349 8.94 -17.22 -37.78
C ALA A 349 9.26 -16.11 -38.83
N LYS A 350 8.34 -15.18 -39.14
CA LYS A 350 8.55 -14.20 -40.25
C LYS A 350 8.56 -12.71 -39.88
N ALA A 351 8.29 -12.34 -38.63
CA ALA A 351 8.29 -10.94 -38.19
C ALA A 351 9.55 -10.58 -37.38
N LYS A 352 9.90 -9.28 -37.38
CA LYS A 352 10.98 -8.74 -36.54
C LYS A 352 10.59 -8.85 -35.07
N ASP A 353 11.56 -9.05 -34.18
CA ASP A 353 11.33 -9.06 -32.74
C ASP A 353 10.88 -7.69 -32.21
N TRP A 354 10.20 -7.70 -31.07
CA TRP A 354 9.87 -6.51 -30.30
C TRP A 354 11.11 -5.63 -30.05
N ASP A 355 10.97 -4.32 -30.26
CA ASP A 355 12.04 -3.36 -29.92
C ASP A 355 12.04 -3.12 -28.41
N THR A 356 13.06 -3.61 -27.71
CA THR A 356 13.18 -3.54 -26.24
C THR A 356 13.30 -2.13 -25.69
N LYS A 357 13.51 -1.12 -26.55
CA LYS A 357 13.43 0.31 -26.21
C LYS A 357 12.00 0.80 -26.02
N TYR A 358 11.01 0.00 -26.42
CA TYR A 358 9.59 0.31 -26.28
C TYR A 358 8.92 -0.59 -25.26
N GLU A 359 7.83 -0.09 -24.72
CA GLU A 359 6.90 -0.78 -23.83
C GLU A 359 5.47 -0.39 -24.22
N LEU A 360 4.51 -1.23 -23.83
CA LEU A 360 3.10 -0.90 -23.85
C LEU A 360 2.65 -0.64 -22.40
N ALA A 361 2.25 0.59 -22.09
CA ALA A 361 1.56 0.89 -20.84
C ALA A 361 0.03 0.75 -21.05
N ILE A 362 -0.62 0.06 -20.13
CA ILE A 362 -2.07 -0.14 -20.07
C ILE A 362 -2.54 0.60 -18.82
N ASN A 363 -3.19 1.74 -19.03
CA ASN A 363 -3.76 2.52 -17.94
C ASN A 363 -5.23 2.14 -17.79
N LEU A 364 -5.69 1.96 -16.56
CA LEU A 364 -7.11 1.79 -16.25
C LEU A 364 -7.50 2.55 -15.00
N GLU A 365 -8.71 3.11 -15.02
CA GLU A 365 -9.36 3.73 -13.87
C GLU A 365 -10.62 2.94 -13.54
N LEU A 366 -10.69 2.39 -12.33
CA LEU A 366 -11.87 1.70 -11.83
C LEU A 366 -12.97 2.72 -11.50
N ALA A 367 -14.20 2.37 -11.85
CA ALA A 367 -15.34 3.24 -11.59
C ALA A 367 -15.54 3.45 -10.08
N THR A 368 -15.68 4.71 -9.68
CA THR A 368 -16.14 5.05 -8.33
C THR A 368 -17.65 4.94 -8.31
N ILE A 369 -18.19 4.04 -7.49
CA ILE A 369 -19.63 3.87 -7.32
C ILE A 369 -20.02 4.62 -6.03
N GLU A 370 -21.03 5.49 -6.11
CA GLU A 370 -21.51 6.27 -4.96
C GLU A 370 -22.15 5.35 -3.91
N GLY A 371 -21.71 5.47 -2.65
CA GLY A 371 -22.13 4.59 -1.54
C GLY A 371 -20.95 4.08 -0.74
N THR A 372 -21.21 3.59 0.48
CA THR A 372 -20.21 3.09 1.45
C THR A 372 -19.12 2.21 0.84
N ARG A 373 -17.89 2.34 1.37
CA ARG A 373 -16.66 1.58 1.09
C ARG A 373 -16.87 0.32 0.24
N ILE A 374 -16.48 0.39 -1.03
CA ILE A 374 -16.78 -0.65 -2.01
C ILE A 374 -15.55 -1.53 -2.22
N ARG A 375 -15.77 -2.85 -2.20
CA ARG A 375 -14.74 -3.83 -2.53
C ARG A 375 -14.25 -3.60 -3.96
N ARG A 376 -12.95 -3.74 -4.18
CA ARG A 376 -12.38 -3.69 -5.52
C ARG A 376 -13.00 -4.80 -6.38
N PRO A 377 -13.43 -4.54 -7.64
CA PRO A 377 -13.87 -5.60 -8.55
C PRO A 377 -12.70 -6.57 -8.83
N PHE A 378 -13.04 -7.78 -9.25
CA PHE A 378 -12.07 -8.69 -9.83
C PHE A 378 -11.64 -8.16 -11.18
N VAL A 379 -10.33 -8.18 -11.45
CA VAL A 379 -9.77 -7.65 -12.69
C VAL A 379 -8.77 -8.62 -13.27
N ALA A 380 -8.85 -8.89 -14.57
CA ALA A 380 -7.84 -9.60 -15.31
C ALA A 380 -7.42 -8.78 -16.52
N VAL A 381 -6.11 -8.65 -16.73
CA VAL A 381 -5.54 -7.96 -17.89
C VAL A 381 -4.56 -8.89 -18.56
N TRP A 382 -4.77 -9.17 -19.85
CA TRP A 382 -3.90 -10.04 -20.63
C TRP A 382 -3.82 -9.62 -22.09
N VAL A 383 -2.84 -10.18 -22.79
CA VAL A 383 -2.58 -9.94 -24.22
C VAL A 383 -2.74 -11.25 -24.99
N THR A 384 -3.33 -11.18 -26.18
CA THR A 384 -3.33 -12.27 -27.17
C THR A 384 -2.73 -11.83 -28.50
N ASP A 385 -2.28 -12.78 -29.30
CA ASP A 385 -1.89 -12.55 -30.70
C ASP A 385 -3.11 -12.44 -31.64
N GLU A 386 -2.85 -12.28 -32.95
CA GLU A 386 -3.86 -12.22 -34.02
C GLU A 386 -4.71 -13.50 -34.13
N ASP A 387 -4.16 -14.65 -33.71
CA ASP A 387 -4.84 -15.95 -33.68
C ASP A 387 -5.66 -16.15 -32.39
N LYS A 388 -5.77 -15.11 -31.55
CA LYS A 388 -6.40 -15.12 -30.21
C LYS A 388 -5.72 -16.07 -29.21
N LYS A 389 -4.46 -16.45 -29.45
CA LYS A 389 -3.72 -17.27 -28.49
C LYS A 389 -3.18 -16.40 -27.36
N PRO A 390 -3.25 -16.87 -26.10
CA PRO A 390 -2.65 -16.20 -24.96
C PRO A 390 -1.16 -15.91 -25.18
N VAL A 391 -0.76 -14.68 -24.92
CA VAL A 391 0.64 -14.24 -25.03
C VAL A 391 1.20 -13.94 -23.64
N ARG A 392 0.49 -13.11 -22.87
CA ARG A 392 0.96 -12.61 -21.58
C ARG A 392 -0.20 -12.32 -20.64
N LEU A 393 -0.18 -12.86 -19.43
CA LEU A 393 -1.03 -12.40 -18.32
C LEU A 393 -0.31 -11.27 -17.58
N LEU A 394 -0.90 -10.07 -17.59
CA LEU A 394 -0.31 -8.87 -16.99
C LEU A 394 -0.79 -8.65 -15.55
N ALA A 395 -2.04 -8.96 -15.26
CA ALA A 395 -2.62 -8.86 -13.93
C ALA A 395 -3.79 -9.82 -13.72
N LEU A 396 -3.94 -10.30 -12.49
CA LEU A 396 -5.13 -11.02 -12.01
C LEU A 396 -5.39 -10.64 -10.55
N TRP A 397 -6.40 -9.81 -10.32
CA TRP A 397 -6.83 -9.34 -9.00
C TRP A 397 -8.12 -10.05 -8.60
N PHE A 398 -8.08 -10.82 -7.50
CA PHE A 398 -9.24 -11.54 -6.98
C PHE A 398 -9.09 -11.79 -5.48
N ASN A 399 -10.20 -11.88 -4.75
CA ASN A 399 -10.20 -12.06 -3.29
C ASN A 399 -10.61 -13.46 -2.83
N LYS A 400 -11.50 -14.14 -3.57
CA LYS A 400 -11.96 -15.50 -3.27
C LYS A 400 -11.85 -16.36 -4.53
N PRO A 401 -11.07 -17.47 -4.50
CA PRO A 401 -10.93 -18.35 -5.66
C PRO A 401 -12.27 -18.87 -6.22
N LYS A 402 -13.29 -18.99 -5.36
CA LYS A 402 -14.64 -19.44 -5.76
C LYS A 402 -15.31 -18.54 -6.80
N TRP A 403 -14.86 -17.29 -6.93
CA TRP A 403 -15.41 -16.30 -7.86
C TRP A 403 -14.56 -16.14 -9.14
N LEU A 404 -13.47 -16.90 -9.28
CA LEU A 404 -12.68 -16.88 -10.52
C LEU A 404 -13.49 -17.34 -11.74
N ASN A 405 -14.52 -18.14 -11.55
CA ASN A 405 -15.48 -18.54 -12.59
C ASN A 405 -16.30 -17.37 -13.16
N ASP A 406 -16.47 -16.29 -12.39
CA ASP A 406 -17.18 -15.09 -12.83
C ASP A 406 -16.31 -14.23 -13.76
N MET A 407 -14.99 -14.45 -13.75
CA MET A 407 -14.04 -13.94 -14.76
C MET A 407 -14.10 -14.83 -16.02
N ARG A 408 -15.26 -14.89 -16.66
CA ARG A 408 -15.62 -15.86 -17.71
C ARG A 408 -14.60 -15.97 -18.83
N SER A 409 -14.09 -14.84 -19.33
CA SER A 409 -13.17 -14.81 -20.47
C SER A 409 -11.78 -15.26 -20.06
N TRP A 410 -11.24 -14.72 -18.96
CA TRP A 410 -9.96 -15.15 -18.40
C TRP A 410 -10.00 -16.62 -18.00
N TYR A 411 -11.07 -17.08 -17.34
CA TYR A 411 -11.21 -18.45 -16.85
C TYR A 411 -11.16 -19.46 -18.01
N ALA A 412 -11.89 -19.20 -19.09
CA ALA A 412 -11.84 -20.05 -20.30
C ALA A 412 -10.45 -20.06 -20.95
N THR A 413 -9.68 -18.98 -20.79
CA THR A 413 -8.38 -18.78 -21.46
C THR A 413 -7.21 -19.37 -20.66
N TYR A 414 -7.16 -19.15 -19.35
CA TYR A 414 -5.99 -19.42 -18.50
C TYR A 414 -6.23 -20.45 -17.39
N TYR A 415 -7.47 -20.77 -17.01
CA TYR A 415 -7.70 -21.57 -15.79
C TYR A 415 -7.08 -22.96 -15.84
N GLY A 416 -7.05 -23.62 -17.01
CA GLY A 416 -6.41 -24.92 -17.18
C GLY A 416 -4.88 -24.92 -16.98
N GLN A 417 -4.26 -23.74 -17.05
CA GLN A 417 -2.83 -23.51 -16.79
C GLN A 417 -2.59 -22.85 -15.43
N PHE A 418 -3.66 -22.46 -14.73
CA PHE A 418 -3.62 -21.73 -13.47
C PHE A 418 -3.46 -22.69 -12.30
N SER A 419 -2.29 -22.65 -11.65
CA SER A 419 -2.11 -23.24 -10.32
C SER A 419 -2.47 -22.19 -9.27
N ALA A 420 -3.60 -22.38 -8.58
CA ALA A 420 -4.04 -21.52 -7.48
C ALA A 420 -3.06 -21.48 -6.28
N GLY A 421 -1.96 -22.25 -6.33
CA GLY A 421 -0.98 -22.37 -5.25
C GLY A 421 0.18 -21.38 -5.27
N GLN A 422 0.31 -20.47 -6.25
CA GLN A 422 1.56 -19.71 -6.42
C GLN A 422 1.46 -18.22 -6.83
N ASN A 423 0.27 -17.64 -6.98
CA ASN A 423 0.20 -16.16 -7.02
C ASN A 423 0.39 -15.65 -5.60
N SER A 424 1.63 -15.28 -5.28
CA SER A 424 2.05 -14.87 -3.95
C SER A 424 1.13 -13.78 -3.44
N ILE A 425 0.53 -14.04 -2.28
CA ILE A 425 -0.23 -13.10 -1.45
C ILE A 425 0.78 -12.07 -0.88
N SER A 426 1.69 -11.53 -1.68
CA SER A 426 2.74 -10.60 -1.23
C SER A 426 2.14 -9.20 -1.20
N SER A 427 2.22 -8.53 -0.06
CA SER A 427 1.80 -7.14 0.04
C SER A 427 2.90 -6.24 -0.53
N THR A 428 2.54 -5.17 -1.23
CA THR A 428 3.52 -4.21 -1.76
C THR A 428 3.49 -2.93 -0.95
N SER A 429 4.67 -2.50 -0.46
CA SER A 429 4.89 -1.18 0.13
C SER A 429 5.37 -0.20 -0.93
N SER A 430 4.75 0.98 -0.99
CA SER A 430 5.05 2.03 -1.97
C SER A 430 4.56 3.38 -1.46
N ALA A 431 4.96 4.48 -2.10
CA ALA A 431 4.35 5.78 -1.81
C ALA A 431 2.84 5.75 -2.11
N THR A 432 2.03 6.46 -1.32
CA THR A 432 0.57 6.44 -1.48
C THR A 432 0.12 6.91 -2.87
N ARG A 433 -0.73 6.10 -3.52
CA ARG A 433 -1.37 6.41 -4.81
C ARG A 433 -2.81 6.90 -4.61
N SER A 434 -3.36 7.52 -5.65
CA SER A 434 -4.79 7.76 -5.73
C SER A 434 -5.55 6.44 -5.89
N PRO A 435 -6.76 6.32 -5.31
CA PRO A 435 -7.58 5.13 -5.41
C PRO A 435 -8.05 4.93 -6.86
N GLY A 436 -8.28 3.68 -7.24
CA GLY A 436 -8.88 3.31 -8.52
C GLY A 436 -8.02 3.50 -9.77
N LYS A 437 -6.86 4.15 -9.72
CA LYS A 437 -5.99 4.38 -10.90
C LYS A 437 -4.81 3.43 -10.93
N TYR A 438 -4.63 2.75 -12.05
CA TYR A 438 -3.66 1.68 -12.20
C TYR A 438 -2.96 1.74 -13.56
N THR A 439 -1.68 1.39 -13.57
CA THR A 439 -0.88 1.23 -14.78
C THR A 439 -0.24 -0.14 -14.77
N LEU A 440 -0.34 -0.87 -15.88
CA LEU A 440 0.37 -2.13 -16.14
C LEU A 440 1.28 -1.94 -17.33
N LYS A 441 2.46 -2.55 -17.32
CA LYS A 441 3.41 -2.50 -18.44
C LYS A 441 3.58 -3.87 -19.08
N TRP A 442 3.66 -3.89 -20.40
CA TRP A 442 4.10 -5.04 -21.18
C TRP A 442 5.39 -4.69 -21.92
N ASP A 443 6.45 -5.43 -21.61
CA ASP A 443 7.79 -5.23 -22.15
C ASP A 443 8.05 -6.02 -23.45
N GLY A 444 6.99 -6.59 -24.03
CA GLY A 444 7.06 -7.40 -25.24
C GLY A 444 7.44 -8.85 -25.01
N LYS A 445 7.39 -9.36 -23.76
CA LYS A 445 7.64 -10.77 -23.49
C LYS A 445 6.36 -11.58 -23.34
N ASP A 446 6.40 -12.84 -23.73
CA ASP A 446 5.36 -13.81 -23.43
C ASP A 446 5.41 -14.28 -21.95
N ASP A 447 4.48 -15.13 -21.52
CA ASP A 447 4.48 -15.73 -20.17
C ASP A 447 5.72 -16.61 -19.89
N SER A 448 6.45 -17.01 -20.92
CA SER A 448 7.72 -17.75 -20.82
C SER A 448 8.96 -16.83 -20.78
N GLY A 449 8.77 -15.52 -20.87
CA GLY A 449 9.85 -14.52 -20.85
C GLY A 449 10.55 -14.30 -22.19
N ASN A 450 10.08 -14.89 -23.29
CA ASN A 450 10.65 -14.71 -24.61
C ASN A 450 10.06 -13.46 -25.28
N LEU A 451 10.88 -12.72 -26.03
CA LEU A 451 10.37 -11.60 -26.82
C LEU A 451 9.41 -12.08 -27.90
N VAL A 452 8.28 -11.40 -28.00
CA VAL A 452 7.31 -11.60 -29.08
C VAL A 452 7.73 -10.83 -30.32
N LYS A 453 7.05 -11.10 -31.43
CA LYS A 453 7.28 -10.39 -32.69
C LYS A 453 6.55 -9.04 -32.71
N GLN A 454 6.96 -8.15 -33.59
CA GLN A 454 6.13 -7.01 -33.97
C GLN A 454 4.94 -7.51 -34.79
N GLY A 455 3.75 -6.98 -34.53
CA GLY A 455 2.50 -7.45 -35.11
C GLY A 455 1.30 -6.82 -34.44
N THR A 456 0.11 -7.30 -34.77
CA THR A 456 -1.12 -6.87 -34.09
C THR A 456 -1.36 -7.77 -32.87
N TYR A 457 -1.76 -7.16 -31.78
CA TYR A 457 -2.10 -7.84 -30.53
C TYR A 457 -3.44 -7.32 -30.03
N THR A 458 -4.15 -8.13 -29.27
CA THR A 458 -5.38 -7.69 -28.58
C THR A 458 -5.11 -7.62 -27.09
N VAL A 459 -5.34 -6.46 -26.49
CA VAL A 459 -5.37 -6.28 -25.04
C VAL A 459 -6.79 -6.50 -24.53
N PHE A 460 -6.92 -7.31 -23.50
CA PHE A 460 -8.18 -7.56 -22.79
C PHE A 460 -8.11 -6.96 -21.40
N ILE A 461 -9.19 -6.27 -21.00
CA ILE A 461 -9.41 -5.81 -19.63
C ILE A 461 -10.78 -6.35 -19.22
N GLU A 462 -10.79 -7.34 -18.33
CA GLU A 462 -12.00 -7.94 -17.79
C GLU A 462 -12.20 -7.47 -16.35
N ALA A 463 -13.43 -7.10 -16.01
CA ALA A 463 -13.81 -6.72 -14.65
C ALA A 463 -15.13 -7.38 -14.25
N ALA A 464 -15.18 -7.95 -13.04
CA ALA A 464 -16.38 -8.60 -12.50
C ALA A 464 -16.56 -8.33 -11.00
N ARG A 465 -17.80 -8.37 -10.50
CA ARG A 465 -18.12 -8.26 -9.07
C ARG A 465 -18.87 -9.47 -8.54
N GLU A 466 -18.60 -9.83 -7.29
CA GLU A 466 -19.42 -10.76 -6.51
C GLU A 466 -20.88 -10.26 -6.50
N HIS A 467 -21.77 -11.02 -7.14
CA HIS A 467 -23.19 -10.65 -7.34
C HIS A 467 -23.44 -9.31 -8.04
N GLY A 468 -22.51 -8.84 -8.87
CA GLY A 468 -22.59 -7.54 -9.53
C GLY A 468 -22.48 -7.62 -11.05
N THR A 469 -21.90 -6.57 -11.65
CA THR A 469 -21.78 -6.47 -13.10
C THR A 469 -20.57 -7.25 -13.62
N TYR A 470 -20.60 -7.54 -14.92
CA TYR A 470 -19.53 -8.18 -15.67
C TYR A 470 -19.21 -7.32 -16.89
N GLN A 471 -17.95 -6.97 -17.08
CA GLN A 471 -17.48 -6.09 -18.15
C GLN A 471 -16.24 -6.68 -18.82
N LEU A 472 -16.15 -6.56 -20.14
CA LEU A 472 -14.99 -7.00 -20.92
C LEU A 472 -14.68 -5.97 -22.00
N MET A 473 -13.53 -5.32 -21.89
CA MET A 473 -12.96 -4.47 -22.93
C MET A 473 -11.97 -5.27 -23.77
N ARG A 474 -11.98 -5.00 -25.08
CA ARG A 474 -11.07 -5.61 -26.05
C ARG A 474 -10.56 -4.51 -26.96
N GLN A 475 -9.24 -4.34 -27.02
CA GLN A 475 -8.64 -3.31 -27.85
C GLN A 475 -7.46 -3.89 -28.62
N GLU A 476 -7.57 -3.85 -29.96
CA GLU A 476 -6.45 -4.19 -30.84
C GLU A 476 -5.42 -3.06 -30.85
N ILE A 477 -4.14 -3.43 -30.91
CA ILE A 477 -3.01 -2.52 -31.04
C ILE A 477 -1.95 -3.11 -31.97
N LYS A 478 -1.43 -2.29 -32.88
CA LYS A 478 -0.37 -2.70 -33.82
C LYS A 478 1.00 -2.25 -33.32
N ILE A 479 1.82 -3.19 -32.89
CA ILE A 479 3.16 -2.92 -32.37
C ILE A 479 4.14 -2.61 -33.51
N GLY A 480 4.93 -1.56 -33.34
CA GLY A 480 5.98 -1.14 -34.29
C GLY A 480 6.14 0.37 -34.45
N LYS A 481 5.14 1.17 -34.07
CA LYS A 481 5.24 2.63 -33.99
C LYS A 481 4.51 3.14 -32.76
N ALA A 482 5.11 4.12 -32.09
CA ALA A 482 4.52 4.77 -30.92
C ALA A 482 3.09 5.26 -31.21
N GLN A 483 2.16 4.94 -30.33
CA GLN A 483 0.76 5.31 -30.45
C GLN A 483 0.06 5.31 -29.10
N HIS A 484 -0.99 6.11 -29.00
CA HIS A 484 -1.90 6.20 -27.88
C HIS A 484 -3.31 5.85 -28.36
N ILE A 485 -4.05 5.04 -27.59
CA ILE A 485 -5.43 4.65 -27.89
C ILE A 485 -6.25 4.78 -26.61
N ASP A 486 -7.26 5.65 -26.64
CA ASP A 486 -8.28 5.70 -25.59
C ASP A 486 -9.32 4.58 -25.77
N ILE A 487 -9.68 3.93 -24.67
CA ILE A 487 -10.72 2.91 -24.60
C ILE A 487 -11.89 3.51 -23.83
N ALA A 488 -13.08 3.50 -24.45
CA ALA A 488 -14.30 4.00 -23.82
C ALA A 488 -14.61 3.24 -22.52
N GLY A 489 -14.98 3.98 -21.48
CA GLY A 489 -15.32 3.44 -20.17
C GLY A 489 -16.59 2.57 -20.16
N ASN A 490 -16.75 1.83 -19.08
CA ASN A 490 -17.91 1.02 -18.75
C ASN A 490 -18.22 1.12 -17.24
N PRO A 491 -19.30 0.48 -16.73
CA PRO A 491 -19.69 0.59 -15.31
C PRO A 491 -18.64 0.15 -14.27
N GLU A 492 -17.64 -0.65 -14.64
CA GLU A 492 -16.59 -1.10 -13.71
C GLU A 492 -15.24 -0.41 -13.93
N VAL A 493 -14.98 0.05 -15.16
CA VAL A 493 -13.75 0.71 -15.58
C VAL A 493 -14.13 2.02 -16.25
N SER A 494 -14.01 3.14 -15.53
CA SER A 494 -14.46 4.47 -16.00
C SER A 494 -13.65 5.00 -17.18
N SER A 495 -12.38 4.62 -17.28
CA SER A 495 -11.54 4.88 -18.44
C SER A 495 -10.42 3.85 -18.54
N ALA A 496 -9.92 3.61 -19.76
CA ALA A 496 -8.69 2.89 -19.98
C ALA A 496 -7.96 3.45 -21.21
N SER A 497 -6.64 3.30 -21.27
CA SER A 497 -5.85 3.67 -22.44
C SER A 497 -4.69 2.71 -22.68
N LEU A 498 -4.23 2.65 -23.92
CA LEU A 498 -3.04 1.93 -24.34
C LEU A 498 -2.01 2.91 -24.88
N ASP A 499 -0.81 2.86 -24.31
CA ASP A 499 0.33 3.72 -24.66
C ASP A 499 1.52 2.87 -25.08
N TYR A 500 1.65 2.61 -26.39
CA TYR A 500 2.89 2.03 -26.90
C TYR A 500 3.91 3.14 -27.09
N GLN A 501 4.93 3.16 -26.24
CA GLN A 501 5.85 4.28 -26.12
C GLN A 501 7.28 3.81 -25.93
N LYS A 502 8.22 4.71 -26.20
CA LYS A 502 9.62 4.47 -25.87
C LYS A 502 9.75 4.53 -24.34
N LYS A 503 10.45 3.57 -23.75
CA LYS A 503 10.75 3.56 -22.32
C LYS A 503 11.37 4.89 -21.93
N ALA A 504 10.89 5.49 -20.85
CA ALA A 504 11.59 6.60 -20.23
C ALA A 504 12.99 6.10 -19.87
N ASN A 505 14.04 6.69 -20.45
CA ASN A 505 15.39 6.39 -20.02
C ASN A 505 15.44 6.75 -18.53
N GLY A 506 15.63 5.77 -17.66
CA GLY A 506 15.95 6.03 -16.26
C GLY A 506 17.22 6.87 -16.23
N ASN A 507 17.08 8.17 -16.00
CA ASN A 507 18.19 9.00 -15.57
C ASN A 507 18.52 8.67 -14.12
#